data_AF-A0AAJ2F8Z8-F1
#
_entry.id   AF-A0AAJ2F8Z8-F1
#
_cell.length_a   1.000
_cell.length_b   1.000
_cell.length_c   1.000
_cell.angle_alpha   90.00
_cell.angle_beta   90.00
_cell.angle_gamma   90.00
#
_symmetry.space_group_name_H-M   'P 1'
#
loop_
_entity.id
_entity.type
_entity.pdbx_description
1 polymer ?
#
loop_
_entity_poly.entity_id
_entity_poly.type
_entity_poly.pdbx_seq_one_letter_code
_entity_poly.pdbx_strand_id
1 'polypeptide(L)'
;MAIWGAMMIDVRWIVGAALLSLAAPATAETLTINSGDPAAVDVTDLLRISVERFEGEDGSAFAQALEAELAAATFQGNPFYRVVAPESGAPTDGLITGTVRASVDEVPVIEKRRRCTEYDPADKKKCLKEIDVDIRCRRRTAAVATTVRLVAIADGSIRHTRPFNARDQVTVCPDRSAPPSIEDYFAATFRSQVRTIRNDLAPRSYSVDVRVDESTKGLTKPAQAAFKAAIRLTKTDQVGACTAWTALTRDVEPTAALAFNLGLCEEMEGDLDAATGWYGEAQRQGVRGNAVAEGLARLDRYKSALGAWIARKAVMGQE
;
A
#
# COMPACT_ATOMS: atom_id res chain seq x y z
N MET A 1 41.33 -33.31 72.53
CA MET A 1 40.99 -31.99 73.10
C MET A 1 42.10 -31.02 72.70
N ALA A 2 41.97 -30.41 71.53
CA ALA A 2 42.71 -29.23 71.07
C ALA A 2 42.11 -28.83 69.73
N ILE A 3 41.81 -27.53 69.62
CA ILE A 3 41.14 -26.82 68.54
C ILE A 3 42.02 -26.79 67.27
N TRP A 4 41.43 -26.45 66.12
CA TRP A 4 41.96 -25.76 64.91
C TRP A 4 41.12 -26.24 63.72
N GLY A 5 40.59 -25.43 62.81
CA GLY A 5 40.61 -24.00 62.57
C GLY A 5 39.65 -23.73 61.41
N ALA A 6 38.94 -22.61 61.47
CA ALA A 6 38.02 -22.17 60.44
C ALA A 6 38.78 -21.78 59.15
N MET A 7 38.33 -22.30 58.00
CA MET A 7 38.74 -21.83 56.69
C MET A 7 37.58 -21.06 56.07
N MET A 8 37.67 -19.72 56.13
CA MET A 8 36.79 -18.81 55.41
C MET A 8 37.13 -18.86 53.92
N ILE A 9 36.14 -19.15 53.08
CA ILE A 9 36.24 -19.02 51.63
C ILE A 9 35.50 -17.73 51.24
N ASP A 10 36.29 -16.73 50.87
CA ASP A 10 35.84 -15.45 50.33
C ASP A 10 35.16 -15.65 48.98
N VAL A 11 33.85 -15.40 48.93
CA VAL A 11 33.05 -15.41 47.70
C VAL A 11 32.81 -13.96 47.28
N ARG A 12 33.71 -13.41 46.45
CA ARG A 12 33.48 -12.17 45.70
C ARG A 12 32.93 -12.51 44.32
N TRP A 13 31.61 -12.53 44.18
CA TRP A 13 30.96 -12.54 42.87
C TRP A 13 30.87 -11.11 42.31
N ILE A 14 31.52 -10.93 41.16
CA ILE A 14 31.48 -9.72 40.34
C ILE A 14 30.14 -9.73 39.58
N VAL A 15 29.28 -8.75 39.86
CA VAL A 15 28.08 -8.48 39.05
C VAL A 15 28.50 -7.69 37.81
N GLY A 16 28.64 -8.39 36.68
CA GLY A 16 28.79 -7.78 35.37
C GLY A 16 27.43 -7.39 34.82
N ALA A 17 27.07 -6.10 34.88
CA ALA A 17 25.88 -5.58 34.23
C ALA A 17 26.13 -5.44 32.72
N ALA A 18 25.70 -6.43 31.94
CA ALA A 18 25.60 -6.34 30.49
C ALA A 18 24.39 -5.47 30.13
N LEU A 19 24.63 -4.18 29.88
CA LEU A 19 23.67 -3.27 29.26
C LEU A 19 23.45 -3.68 27.80
N LEU A 20 22.43 -4.52 27.57
CA LEU A 20 21.84 -4.75 26.27
C LEU A 20 21.28 -3.42 25.75
N SER A 21 22.07 -2.78 24.88
CA SER A 21 21.65 -1.61 24.12
C SER A 21 20.58 -2.06 23.12
N LEU A 22 19.31 -1.98 23.51
CA LEU A 22 18.18 -2.07 22.59
C LEU A 22 18.29 -0.86 21.66
N ALA A 23 18.89 -1.06 20.48
CA ALA A 23 18.77 -0.13 19.38
C ALA A 23 17.30 -0.12 18.95
N ALA A 24 16.51 0.81 19.49
CA ALA A 24 15.22 1.14 18.91
C ALA A 24 15.48 1.52 17.45
N PRO A 25 14.72 0.98 16.48
CA PRO A 25 14.87 1.39 15.10
C PRO A 25 14.70 2.91 15.05
N ALA A 26 15.69 3.62 14.50
CA ALA A 26 15.61 5.06 14.35
C ALA A 26 14.44 5.35 13.41
N THR A 27 13.29 5.73 13.97
CA THR A 27 12.16 6.22 13.20
C THR A 27 12.62 7.52 12.55
N ALA A 28 12.57 7.54 11.22
CA ALA A 28 12.74 8.75 10.45
C ALA A 28 11.73 9.80 10.90
N GLU A 29 12.11 11.07 10.88
CA GLU A 29 11.20 12.17 11.14
C GLU A 29 10.30 12.37 9.92
N THR A 30 8.98 12.41 10.13
CA THR A 30 7.98 12.42 9.04
C THR A 30 6.90 13.47 9.28
N LEU A 31 6.31 13.95 8.18
CA LEU A 31 5.04 14.68 8.21
C LEU A 31 3.92 13.79 7.66
N THR A 32 2.77 13.79 8.32
CA THR A 32 1.60 13.03 7.91
C THR A 32 0.78 13.88 6.96
N ILE A 33 0.71 13.46 5.70
CA ILE A 33 0.09 14.22 4.62
C ILE A 33 -1.20 13.55 4.17
N ASN A 34 -2.29 14.32 4.13
CA ASN A 34 -3.54 13.89 3.51
C ASN A 34 -3.46 14.07 2.00
N SER A 35 -3.74 13.01 1.27
CA SER A 35 -3.65 12.99 -0.19
C SER A 35 -4.77 12.15 -0.79
N GLY A 36 -4.78 12.06 -2.12
CA GLY A 36 -5.71 11.21 -2.83
C GLY A 36 -5.31 10.95 -4.26
N ASP A 37 -5.82 9.85 -4.81
CA ASP A 37 -5.71 9.56 -6.24
C ASP A 37 -7.10 9.67 -6.89
N PRO A 38 -7.17 10.11 -8.15
CA PRO A 38 -8.41 10.17 -8.89
C PRO A 38 -8.89 8.75 -9.26
N ALA A 39 -10.15 8.64 -9.67
CA ALA A 39 -10.57 7.48 -10.45
C ALA A 39 -9.76 7.41 -11.75
N ALA A 40 -9.55 6.20 -12.29
CA ALA A 40 -8.81 6.01 -13.54
C ALA A 40 -9.61 6.44 -14.79
N VAL A 41 -10.94 6.55 -14.67
CA VAL A 41 -11.86 6.93 -15.75
C VAL A 41 -12.74 8.10 -15.32
N ASP A 42 -13.30 8.83 -16.29
CA ASP A 42 -14.21 9.93 -15.99
C ASP A 42 -15.60 9.42 -15.58
N VAL A 43 -15.92 9.68 -14.32
CA VAL A 43 -17.16 9.29 -13.62
C VAL A 43 -17.83 10.49 -12.95
N THR A 44 -17.42 11.71 -13.33
CA THR A 44 -17.83 12.96 -12.67
C THR A 44 -19.35 13.11 -12.60
N ASP A 45 -20.02 12.73 -13.69
CA ASP A 45 -21.47 12.81 -13.91
C ASP A 45 -22.27 11.61 -13.39
N LEU A 46 -21.61 10.54 -12.94
CA LEU A 46 -22.27 9.32 -12.50
C LEU A 46 -22.52 9.37 -10.99
N LEU A 47 -23.63 9.93 -10.55
CA LEU A 47 -23.93 10.08 -9.11
C LEU A 47 -24.46 8.79 -8.49
N ARG A 48 -25.40 8.15 -9.20
CA ARG A 48 -26.08 6.92 -8.82
C ARG A 48 -25.57 5.79 -9.71
N ILE A 49 -25.05 4.74 -9.08
CA ILE A 49 -24.55 3.59 -9.82
C ILE A 49 -25.26 2.32 -9.37
N SER A 50 -25.45 1.41 -10.31
CA SER A 50 -25.96 0.08 -10.05
C SER A 50 -24.96 -0.97 -10.51
N VAL A 51 -24.76 -1.99 -9.69
CA VAL A 51 -23.95 -3.16 -10.04
C VAL A 51 -24.89 -4.30 -10.36
N GLU A 52 -24.96 -4.66 -11.64
CA GLU A 52 -25.75 -5.78 -12.09
C GLU A 52 -25.04 -7.12 -11.82
N ARG A 53 -25.77 -8.22 -12.04
CA ARG A 53 -25.21 -9.56 -11.91
C ARG A 53 -24.12 -9.77 -12.96
N PHE A 54 -22.95 -10.18 -12.50
CA PHE A 54 -21.91 -10.65 -13.39
C PHE A 54 -22.26 -12.07 -13.85
N GLU A 55 -22.02 -12.37 -15.12
CA GLU A 55 -22.22 -13.72 -15.65
C GLU A 55 -21.14 -14.68 -15.14
N GLY A 56 -21.51 -15.94 -14.92
CA GLY A 56 -20.62 -17.00 -14.42
C GLY A 56 -20.94 -17.43 -12.99
N GLU A 57 -20.38 -18.57 -12.58
CA GLU A 57 -20.66 -19.22 -11.29
C GLU A 57 -20.37 -18.30 -10.10
N ASP A 58 -19.23 -17.60 -10.13
CA ASP A 58 -18.80 -16.67 -9.07
C ASP A 58 -19.33 -15.23 -9.26
N GLY A 59 -20.09 -14.97 -10.32
CA GLY A 59 -20.46 -13.60 -10.71
C GLY A 59 -21.32 -12.88 -9.67
N SER A 60 -22.21 -13.60 -8.99
CA SER A 60 -23.07 -12.98 -7.96
C SER A 60 -22.29 -12.53 -6.73
N ALA A 61 -21.35 -13.36 -6.25
CA ALA A 61 -20.50 -13.02 -5.11
C ALA A 61 -19.56 -11.86 -5.44
N PHE A 62 -19.01 -11.85 -6.67
CA PHE A 62 -18.18 -10.76 -7.14
C PHE A 62 -18.94 -9.43 -7.24
N ALA A 63 -20.15 -9.45 -7.82
CA ALA A 63 -21.00 -8.27 -7.94
C ALA A 63 -21.33 -7.66 -6.56
N GLN A 64 -21.71 -8.49 -5.59
CA GLN A 64 -21.99 -8.03 -4.21
C GLN A 64 -20.76 -7.42 -3.54
N ALA A 65 -19.58 -8.03 -3.72
CA ALA A 65 -18.34 -7.49 -3.18
C ALA A 65 -17.97 -6.15 -3.80
N LEU A 66 -18.16 -6.01 -5.12
CA LEU A 66 -17.94 -4.75 -5.82
C LEU A 66 -18.93 -3.66 -5.41
N GLU A 67 -20.20 -4.01 -5.28
CA GLU A 67 -21.25 -3.12 -4.77
C GLU A 67 -20.87 -2.55 -3.39
N ALA A 68 -20.45 -3.41 -2.47
CA ALA A 68 -20.04 -3.00 -1.12
C ALA A 68 -18.82 -2.05 -1.14
N GLU A 69 -17.81 -2.33 -1.96
CA GLU A 69 -16.60 -1.52 -2.07
C GLU A 69 -16.87 -0.15 -2.71
N LEU A 70 -17.78 -0.08 -3.68
CA LEU A 70 -18.22 1.17 -4.28
C LEU A 70 -19.14 1.97 -3.34
N ALA A 71 -20.00 1.31 -2.56
CA ALA A 71 -20.83 1.95 -1.55
C ALA A 71 -20.00 2.54 -0.40
N ALA A 72 -18.91 1.87 -0.02
CA ALA A 72 -17.96 2.34 0.97
C ALA A 72 -16.98 3.40 0.43
N ALA A 73 -16.98 3.67 -0.89
CA ALA A 73 -16.07 4.63 -1.47
C ALA A 73 -16.39 6.04 -0.96
N THR A 74 -15.41 6.65 -0.28
CA THR A 74 -15.48 8.03 0.17
C THR A 74 -14.33 8.85 -0.42
N PHE A 75 -14.56 10.15 -0.53
CA PHE A 75 -13.53 11.13 -0.85
C PHE A 75 -13.76 12.38 0.00
N GLN A 76 -12.70 12.89 0.63
CA GLN A 76 -12.81 14.00 1.59
C GLN A 76 -13.85 13.73 2.69
N GLY A 77 -13.93 12.48 3.18
CA GLY A 77 -14.87 12.05 4.21
C GLY A 77 -16.34 11.94 3.76
N ASN A 78 -16.65 12.20 2.50
CA ASN A 78 -18.02 12.14 1.96
C ASN A 78 -18.20 10.90 1.07
N PRO A 79 -19.36 10.23 1.08
CA PRO A 79 -19.66 9.17 0.12
C PRO A 79 -19.49 9.66 -1.31
N PHE A 80 -18.81 8.87 -2.14
CA PHE A 80 -18.56 9.23 -3.52
C PHE A 80 -19.76 8.86 -4.42
N TYR A 81 -20.35 7.69 -4.22
CA TYR A 81 -21.51 7.19 -4.96
C TYR A 81 -22.76 7.02 -4.08
N ARG A 82 -23.93 7.15 -4.69
CA ARG A 82 -25.15 6.51 -4.19
C ARG A 82 -25.34 5.19 -4.93
N VAL A 83 -25.07 4.08 -4.26
CA VAL A 83 -25.28 2.76 -4.86
C VAL A 83 -26.76 2.39 -4.77
N VAL A 84 -27.33 1.95 -5.89
CA VAL A 84 -28.75 1.60 -6.01
C VAL A 84 -28.91 0.14 -6.46
N ALA A 85 -29.80 -0.58 -5.77
CA ALA A 85 -30.13 -1.95 -6.12
C ALA A 85 -30.84 -1.99 -7.47
N PRO A 86 -30.39 -2.81 -8.45
CA PRO A 86 -31.00 -2.87 -9.78
C PRO A 86 -32.52 -3.11 -9.74
N GLU A 87 -32.99 -3.96 -8.83
CA GLU A 87 -34.40 -4.35 -8.69
C GLU A 87 -35.30 -3.26 -8.10
N SER A 88 -34.73 -2.20 -7.55
CA SER A 88 -35.50 -1.12 -6.89
C SER A 88 -36.24 -0.21 -7.88
N GLY A 89 -35.84 -0.22 -9.16
CA GLY A 89 -36.35 0.74 -10.14
C GLY A 89 -35.92 2.20 -9.88
N ALA A 90 -35.01 2.43 -8.93
CA ALA A 90 -34.47 3.75 -8.67
C ALA A 90 -33.69 4.26 -9.90
N PRO A 91 -33.76 5.58 -10.19
CA PRO A 91 -32.95 6.15 -11.26
C PRO A 91 -31.47 5.85 -11.07
N THR A 92 -30.81 5.47 -12.16
CA THR A 92 -29.40 5.09 -12.21
C THR A 92 -28.71 5.92 -13.28
N ASP A 93 -27.50 6.41 -12.99
CA ASP A 93 -26.70 7.18 -13.94
C ASP A 93 -25.65 6.30 -14.61
N GLY A 94 -25.10 5.32 -13.87
CA GLY A 94 -24.10 4.38 -14.35
C GLY A 94 -24.46 2.92 -14.06
N LEU A 95 -24.33 2.06 -15.07
CA LEU A 95 -24.56 0.61 -14.95
C LEU A 95 -23.24 -0.16 -15.06
N ILE A 96 -22.95 -1.00 -14.08
CA ILE A 96 -21.78 -1.88 -14.05
C ILE A 96 -22.20 -3.32 -14.31
N THR A 97 -21.62 -3.93 -15.34
CA THR A 97 -21.87 -5.32 -15.76
C THR A 97 -20.56 -6.04 -16.06
N GLY A 98 -20.60 -7.36 -16.22
CA GLY A 98 -19.41 -8.11 -16.57
C GLY A 98 -19.56 -9.63 -16.50
N THR A 99 -18.42 -10.31 -16.55
CA THR A 99 -18.34 -11.78 -16.45
C THR A 99 -17.23 -12.17 -15.49
N VAL A 100 -17.40 -13.22 -14.69
CA VAL A 100 -16.35 -13.83 -13.86
C VAL A 100 -16.28 -15.31 -14.17
N ARG A 101 -15.08 -15.80 -14.47
CA ARG A 101 -14.82 -17.23 -14.68
C ARG A 101 -13.62 -17.66 -13.85
N ALA A 102 -13.84 -18.49 -12.85
CA ALA A 102 -12.79 -19.25 -12.20
C ALA A 102 -12.63 -20.62 -12.88
N SER A 103 -11.41 -21.12 -12.93
CA SER A 103 -11.11 -22.44 -13.47
C SER A 103 -9.93 -23.07 -12.75
N VAL A 104 -9.97 -24.40 -12.65
CA VAL A 104 -8.89 -25.21 -12.11
C VAL A 104 -8.57 -26.29 -13.11
N ASP A 105 -7.29 -26.41 -13.43
CA ASP A 105 -6.75 -27.49 -14.25
C ASP A 105 -5.70 -28.26 -13.44
N GLU A 106 -5.83 -29.59 -13.38
CA GLU A 106 -4.87 -30.48 -12.72
C GLU A 106 -4.28 -31.47 -13.72
N VAL A 107 -2.96 -31.43 -13.89
CA VAL A 107 -2.22 -32.32 -14.78
C VAL A 107 -1.24 -33.17 -13.95
N PRO A 108 -1.21 -34.50 -14.14
CA PRO A 108 -0.22 -35.35 -13.47
C PRO A 108 1.20 -35.01 -13.96
N VAL A 109 2.15 -34.90 -13.03
CA VAL A 109 3.56 -34.65 -13.33
C VAL A 109 4.46 -35.54 -12.46
N ILE A 110 5.63 -35.92 -12.98
CA ILE A 110 6.61 -36.72 -12.24
C ILE A 110 7.78 -35.83 -11.86
N GLU A 111 8.12 -35.77 -10.57
CA GLU A 111 9.35 -35.16 -10.09
C GLU A 111 10.35 -36.24 -9.68
N LYS A 112 11.59 -36.15 -10.16
CA LYS A 112 12.69 -37.01 -9.72
C LYS A 112 13.32 -36.46 -8.44
N ARG A 113 13.53 -37.32 -7.46
CA ARG A 113 14.18 -36.95 -6.20
C ARG A 113 15.27 -37.94 -5.83
N ARG A 114 16.45 -37.42 -5.48
CA ARG A 114 17.52 -38.24 -4.93
C ARG A 114 17.17 -38.68 -3.53
N ARG A 115 17.15 -39.99 -3.30
CA ARG A 115 16.96 -40.60 -1.99
C ARG A 115 18.17 -41.47 -1.68
N CYS A 116 18.76 -41.23 -0.51
CA CYS A 116 19.80 -42.11 -0.01
C CYS A 116 19.20 -43.45 0.38
N THR A 117 19.73 -44.54 -0.16
CA THR A 117 19.33 -45.91 0.17
C THR A 117 20.33 -46.61 1.08
N GLU A 118 21.57 -46.12 1.13
CA GLU A 118 22.65 -46.74 1.89
C GLU A 118 23.51 -45.66 2.54
N TYR A 119 23.67 -45.73 3.86
CA TYR A 119 24.46 -44.78 4.66
C TYR A 119 25.73 -45.46 5.19
N ASP A 120 26.78 -44.68 5.43
CA ASP A 120 28.04 -45.17 5.99
C ASP A 120 27.83 -45.67 7.43
N PRO A 121 28.22 -46.92 7.76
CA PRO A 121 28.08 -47.46 9.12
C PRO A 121 28.81 -46.64 10.19
N ALA A 122 29.91 -45.96 9.81
CA ALA A 122 30.71 -45.12 10.70
C ALA A 122 30.17 -43.68 10.82
N ASP A 123 29.47 -43.18 9.80
CA ASP A 123 28.84 -41.85 9.80
C ASP A 123 27.47 -41.87 9.09
N LYS A 124 26.40 -41.86 9.90
CA LYS A 124 25.01 -41.89 9.42
C LYS A 124 24.60 -40.66 8.61
N LYS A 125 25.42 -39.61 8.52
CA LYS A 125 25.16 -38.45 7.67
C LYS A 125 25.75 -38.59 6.28
N LYS A 126 26.64 -39.56 6.06
CA LYS A 126 27.30 -39.81 4.78
C LYS A 126 26.51 -40.85 3.99
N CYS A 127 25.92 -40.42 2.88
CA CYS A 127 25.26 -41.32 1.95
C CYS A 127 26.28 -42.04 1.06
N LEU A 128 26.22 -43.36 0.97
CA LEU A 128 27.06 -44.20 0.11
C LEU A 128 26.39 -44.49 -1.24
N LYS A 129 25.05 -44.60 -1.26
CA LYS A 129 24.29 -44.88 -2.48
C LYS A 129 23.00 -44.07 -2.53
N GLU A 130 22.84 -43.34 -3.62
CA GLU A 130 21.65 -42.56 -3.92
C GLU A 130 20.93 -43.14 -5.15
N ILE A 131 19.60 -43.14 -5.10
CA ILE A 131 18.75 -43.48 -6.24
C ILE A 131 17.81 -42.30 -6.54
N ASP A 132 17.43 -42.16 -7.80
CA ASP A 132 16.32 -41.28 -8.17
C ASP A 132 15.00 -42.02 -7.95
N VAL A 133 14.15 -41.44 -7.13
CA VAL A 133 12.77 -41.89 -6.92
C VAL A 133 11.84 -40.96 -7.68
N ASP A 134 10.96 -41.55 -8.48
CA ASP A 134 9.90 -40.83 -9.19
C ASP A 134 8.74 -40.56 -8.23
N ILE A 135 8.51 -39.29 -7.92
CA ILE A 135 7.40 -38.83 -7.10
C ILE A 135 6.27 -38.38 -8.03
N ARG A 136 5.12 -39.05 -7.91
CA ARG A 136 3.90 -38.65 -8.62
C ARG A 136 3.31 -37.42 -7.94
N CYS A 137 3.37 -36.30 -8.65
CA CYS A 137 2.80 -35.04 -8.22
C CYS A 137 1.66 -34.64 -9.16
N ARG A 138 0.94 -33.59 -8.79
CA ARG A 138 -0.05 -32.93 -9.63
C ARG A 138 0.35 -31.48 -9.81
N ARG A 139 0.43 -31.02 -11.06
CA ARG A 139 0.53 -29.60 -11.37
C ARG A 139 -0.87 -29.05 -11.43
N ARG A 140 -1.17 -28.14 -10.52
CA ARG A 140 -2.46 -27.49 -10.39
C ARG A 140 -2.33 -26.05 -10.85
N THR A 141 -3.16 -25.67 -11.81
CA THR A 141 -3.27 -24.30 -12.32
C THR A 141 -4.64 -23.76 -11.97
N ALA A 142 -4.69 -22.72 -11.14
CA ALA A 142 -5.91 -21.98 -10.85
C ALA A 142 -5.88 -20.68 -11.65
N ALA A 143 -6.98 -20.33 -12.32
CA ALA A 143 -7.08 -19.11 -13.11
C ALA A 143 -8.43 -18.43 -12.92
N VAL A 144 -8.40 -17.09 -12.83
CA VAL A 144 -9.57 -16.22 -12.75
C VAL A 144 -9.52 -15.23 -13.91
N ALA A 145 -10.58 -15.19 -14.69
CA ALA A 145 -10.78 -14.21 -15.76
C ALA A 145 -12.07 -13.42 -15.49
N THR A 146 -11.90 -12.11 -15.32
CA THR A 146 -12.99 -11.17 -15.04
C THR A 146 -13.04 -10.08 -16.09
N THR A 147 -14.21 -9.74 -16.59
CA THR A 147 -14.43 -8.55 -17.43
C THR A 147 -15.39 -7.63 -16.71
N VAL A 148 -15.13 -6.32 -16.78
CA VAL A 148 -15.97 -5.29 -16.17
C VAL A 148 -16.25 -4.22 -17.21
N ARG A 149 -17.50 -3.76 -17.26
CA ARG A 149 -17.95 -2.67 -18.11
C ARG A 149 -18.80 -1.69 -17.31
N LEU A 150 -18.43 -0.40 -17.36
CA LEU A 150 -19.24 0.71 -16.84
C LEU A 150 -19.84 1.49 -18.02
N VAL A 151 -21.16 1.64 -18.02
CA VAL A 151 -21.91 2.37 -19.05
C VAL A 151 -22.64 3.54 -18.40
N ALA A 152 -22.50 4.75 -18.96
CA ALA A 152 -23.32 5.89 -18.60
C ALA A 152 -24.70 5.76 -19.28
N ILE A 153 -25.78 5.79 -18.49
CA ILE A 153 -27.14 5.56 -19.00
C ILE A 153 -27.64 6.74 -19.83
N ALA A 154 -27.23 7.96 -19.49
CA ALA A 154 -27.69 9.18 -20.16
C ALA A 154 -27.38 9.22 -21.67
N ASP A 155 -26.20 8.73 -22.06
CA ASP A 155 -25.72 8.78 -23.46
C ASP A 155 -25.31 7.41 -24.03
N GLY A 156 -25.33 6.35 -23.22
CA GLY A 156 -24.91 5.00 -23.61
C GLY A 156 -23.39 4.82 -23.74
N SER A 157 -22.59 5.82 -23.37
CA SER A 157 -21.13 5.77 -23.50
C SER A 157 -20.50 4.75 -22.54
N ILE A 158 -19.48 4.03 -23.02
CA ILE A 158 -18.72 3.10 -22.20
C ILE A 158 -17.59 3.87 -21.52
N ARG A 159 -17.68 4.05 -20.21
CA ARG A 159 -16.68 4.79 -19.42
C ARG A 159 -15.51 3.92 -18.98
N HIS A 160 -15.76 2.61 -18.80
CA HIS A 160 -14.72 1.65 -18.45
C HIS A 160 -14.97 0.32 -19.14
N THR A 161 -13.91 -0.28 -19.66
CA THR A 161 -13.90 -1.68 -20.09
C THR A 161 -12.49 -2.24 -19.94
N ARG A 162 -12.33 -3.28 -19.12
CA ARG A 162 -11.00 -3.88 -18.89
C ARG A 162 -11.11 -5.36 -18.48
N PRO A 163 -10.29 -6.24 -19.07
CA PRO A 163 -10.12 -7.60 -18.58
C PRO A 163 -9.13 -7.66 -17.41
N PHE A 164 -9.46 -8.46 -16.40
CA PHE A 164 -8.62 -8.78 -15.25
C PHE A 164 -8.35 -10.28 -15.25
N ASN A 165 -7.10 -10.66 -15.42
CA ASN A 165 -6.68 -12.05 -15.49
C ASN A 165 -5.67 -12.33 -14.38
N ALA A 166 -5.89 -13.39 -13.63
CA ALA A 166 -4.96 -13.90 -12.63
C ALA A 166 -4.78 -15.41 -12.82
N ARG A 167 -3.57 -15.89 -12.63
CA ARG A 167 -3.23 -17.31 -12.69
C ARG A 167 -2.21 -17.63 -11.62
N ASP A 168 -2.42 -18.73 -10.91
CA ASP A 168 -1.42 -19.36 -10.05
C ASP A 168 -1.19 -20.80 -10.48
N GLN A 169 0.05 -21.25 -10.33
CA GLN A 169 0.44 -22.61 -10.70
C GLN A 169 1.33 -23.19 -9.62
N VAL A 170 0.86 -24.27 -9.02
CA VAL A 170 1.58 -24.98 -7.95
C VAL A 170 1.72 -26.45 -8.28
N THR A 171 2.84 -27.05 -7.88
CA THR A 171 3.03 -28.50 -7.96
C THR A 171 2.80 -29.10 -6.58
N VAL A 172 1.75 -29.91 -6.46
CA VAL A 172 1.36 -30.60 -5.23
C VAL A 172 1.96 -32.00 -5.26
N CYS A 173 2.89 -32.25 -4.33
CA CYS A 173 3.52 -33.56 -4.16
C CYS A 173 3.18 -34.14 -2.78
N PRO A 174 3.06 -35.47 -2.65
CA PRO A 174 2.71 -36.12 -1.38
C PRO A 174 3.78 -35.99 -0.29
N ASP A 175 5.02 -35.64 -0.66
CA ASP A 175 6.18 -35.50 0.24
C ASP A 175 6.38 -34.07 0.78
N ARG A 176 5.50 -33.12 0.44
CA ARG A 176 5.59 -31.72 0.86
C ARG A 176 4.37 -31.29 1.67
N SER A 177 4.52 -30.20 2.42
CA SER A 177 3.38 -29.52 3.04
C SER A 177 2.39 -29.08 1.96
N ALA A 178 1.10 -29.21 2.25
CA ALA A 178 0.07 -28.77 1.34
C ALA A 178 0.23 -27.25 1.04
N PRO A 179 0.14 -26.83 -0.23
CA PRO A 179 0.06 -25.41 -0.54
C PRO A 179 -1.26 -24.81 -0.05
N PRO A 180 -1.42 -23.47 -0.10
CA PRO A 180 -2.70 -22.82 0.15
C PRO A 180 -3.85 -23.46 -0.66
N SER A 181 -5.06 -23.36 -0.11
CA SER A 181 -6.25 -23.88 -0.78
C SER A 181 -6.54 -23.09 -2.05
N ILE A 182 -7.27 -23.70 -2.98
CA ILE A 182 -7.66 -23.04 -4.23
C ILE A 182 -8.67 -21.93 -3.92
N GLU A 183 -9.53 -22.21 -2.94
CA GLU A 183 -10.55 -21.35 -2.41
C GLU A 183 -9.93 -20.07 -1.83
N ASP A 184 -8.82 -20.19 -1.07
CA ASP A 184 -8.07 -19.04 -0.57
C ASP A 184 -7.48 -18.20 -1.71
N TYR A 185 -6.96 -18.86 -2.75
CA TYR A 185 -6.43 -18.19 -3.93
C TYR A 185 -7.53 -17.40 -4.67
N PHE A 186 -8.69 -18.01 -4.94
CA PHE A 186 -9.82 -17.33 -5.57
C PHE A 186 -10.34 -16.19 -4.72
N ALA A 187 -10.54 -16.40 -3.42
CA ALA A 187 -11.00 -15.35 -2.52
C ALA A 187 -10.02 -14.17 -2.45
N ALA A 188 -8.71 -14.42 -2.38
CA ALA A 188 -7.70 -13.37 -2.42
C ALA A 188 -7.68 -12.63 -3.77
N THR A 189 -7.82 -13.38 -4.87
CA THR A 189 -7.84 -12.83 -6.23
C THR A 189 -9.07 -11.96 -6.45
N PHE A 190 -10.27 -12.41 -6.06
CA PHE A 190 -11.50 -11.62 -6.15
C PHE A 190 -11.39 -10.33 -5.35
N ARG A 191 -10.95 -10.39 -4.08
CA ARG A 191 -10.72 -9.19 -3.27
C ARG A 191 -9.73 -8.24 -3.94
N SER A 192 -8.67 -8.76 -4.55
CA SER A 192 -7.69 -7.93 -5.26
C SER A 192 -8.31 -7.24 -6.47
N GLN A 193 -9.03 -7.99 -7.32
CA GLN A 193 -9.66 -7.46 -8.52
C GLN A 193 -10.75 -6.43 -8.18
N VAL A 194 -11.61 -6.73 -7.21
CA VAL A 194 -12.64 -5.80 -6.74
C VAL A 194 -12.03 -4.47 -6.29
N ARG A 195 -10.96 -4.50 -5.46
CA ARG A 195 -10.28 -3.27 -5.04
C ARG A 195 -9.66 -2.51 -6.21
N THR A 196 -9.07 -3.21 -7.17
CA THR A 196 -8.54 -2.57 -8.39
C THR A 196 -9.66 -1.89 -9.16
N ILE A 197 -10.80 -2.53 -9.35
CA ILE A 197 -11.96 -1.94 -10.04
C ILE A 197 -12.50 -0.74 -9.27
N ARG A 198 -12.62 -0.84 -7.94
CA ARG A 198 -13.02 0.29 -7.09
C ARG A 198 -12.07 1.49 -7.27
N ASN A 199 -10.77 1.27 -7.43
CA ASN A 199 -9.81 2.35 -7.70
C ASN A 199 -9.90 2.87 -9.13
N ASP A 200 -10.22 2.01 -10.10
CA ASP A 200 -10.45 2.45 -11.47
C ASP A 200 -11.72 3.34 -11.57
N LEU A 201 -12.73 3.08 -10.73
CA LEU A 201 -14.04 3.73 -10.79
C LEU A 201 -14.31 4.77 -9.70
N ALA A 202 -13.49 4.88 -8.65
CA ALA A 202 -13.70 5.84 -7.57
C ALA A 202 -12.37 6.40 -7.06
N PRO A 203 -12.32 7.69 -6.70
CA PRO A 203 -11.12 8.27 -6.11
C PRO A 203 -10.86 7.66 -4.73
N ARG A 204 -9.62 7.77 -4.28
CA ARG A 204 -9.20 7.32 -2.94
C ARG A 204 -8.64 8.50 -2.16
N SER A 205 -9.03 8.62 -0.90
CA SER A 205 -8.36 9.48 0.08
C SER A 205 -7.49 8.61 0.98
N TYR A 206 -6.30 9.09 1.32
CA TYR A 206 -5.39 8.39 2.22
C TYR A 206 -4.45 9.38 2.90
N SER A 207 -3.88 8.96 4.02
CA SER A 207 -2.80 9.67 4.70
C SER A 207 -1.49 8.92 4.48
N VAL A 208 -0.40 9.64 4.26
CA VAL A 208 0.94 9.07 4.07
C VAL A 208 1.94 9.83 4.92
N ASP A 209 2.78 9.09 5.64
CA ASP A 209 3.91 9.66 6.36
C ASP A 209 5.07 9.84 5.40
N VAL A 210 5.46 11.09 5.16
CA VAL A 210 6.53 11.46 4.24
C VAL A 210 7.73 11.93 5.06
N ARG A 211 8.88 11.31 4.81
CA ARG A 211 10.12 11.67 5.49
C ARG A 211 10.55 13.09 5.13
N VAL A 212 10.94 13.87 6.14
CA VAL A 212 11.52 15.20 5.98
C VAL A 212 12.99 15.11 5.58
N ASP A 213 13.51 16.10 4.85
CA ASP A 213 14.94 16.21 4.58
C ASP A 213 15.66 16.81 5.80
N GLU A 214 16.57 16.04 6.38
CA GLU A 214 17.31 16.42 7.60
C GLU A 214 18.66 17.08 7.30
N SER A 215 19.01 17.26 6.02
CA SER A 215 20.25 17.87 5.60
C SER A 215 20.33 19.34 6.04
N THR A 216 21.39 19.67 6.77
CA THR A 216 21.64 21.05 7.22
C THR A 216 22.70 21.76 6.37
N LYS A 217 23.00 21.21 5.18
CA LYS A 217 23.99 21.77 4.26
C LYS A 217 23.53 23.14 3.78
N GLY A 218 24.43 24.13 3.79
CA GLY A 218 24.15 25.50 3.35
C GLY A 218 23.62 26.43 4.45
N LEU A 219 23.22 25.90 5.61
CA LEU A 219 22.74 26.70 6.74
C LEU A 219 23.89 27.16 7.65
N THR A 220 23.75 28.35 8.26
CA THR A 220 24.64 28.85 9.31
C THR A 220 24.44 28.07 10.62
N LYS A 221 25.43 28.04 11.53
CA LYS A 221 25.31 27.28 12.79
C LYS A 221 24.03 27.58 13.60
N PRO A 222 23.61 28.85 13.78
CA PRO A 222 22.33 29.14 14.45
C PRO A 222 21.12 28.56 13.70
N ALA A 223 21.07 28.75 12.37
CA ALA A 223 19.99 28.22 11.54
C ALA A 223 19.96 26.68 11.53
N GLN A 224 21.12 26.02 11.55
CA GLN A 224 21.19 24.55 11.68
C GLN A 224 20.57 24.06 12.99
N ALA A 225 20.81 24.77 14.10
CA ALA A 225 20.27 24.41 15.40
C ALA A 225 18.74 24.54 15.41
N ALA A 226 18.22 25.66 14.91
CA ALA A 226 16.79 25.89 14.77
C ALA A 226 16.12 24.90 13.81
N PHE A 227 16.73 24.62 12.65
CA PHE A 227 16.25 23.62 11.70
C PHE A 227 16.16 22.22 12.31
N LYS A 228 17.18 21.80 13.06
CA LYS A 228 17.16 20.52 13.80
C LYS A 228 16.15 20.50 14.94
N ALA A 229 15.85 21.65 15.56
CA ALA A 229 14.79 21.74 16.55
C ALA A 229 13.42 21.50 15.88
N ALA A 230 13.18 22.13 14.72
CA ALA A 230 11.97 21.93 13.93
C ALA A 230 11.80 20.48 13.47
N ILE A 231 12.87 19.81 13.02
CA ILE A 231 12.85 18.37 12.70
C ILE A 231 12.34 17.54 13.87
N ARG A 232 12.83 17.80 15.10
CA ARG A 232 12.38 17.04 16.28
C ARG A 232 10.92 17.32 16.64
N LEU A 233 10.41 18.52 16.34
CA LEU A 233 9.01 18.85 16.56
C LEU A 233 8.08 17.97 15.73
N THR A 234 8.51 17.44 14.58
CA THR A 234 7.65 16.56 13.76
C THR A 234 7.12 15.32 14.51
N LYS A 235 7.80 14.87 15.57
CA LYS A 235 7.35 13.77 16.44
C LYS A 235 6.14 14.09 17.30
N THR A 236 5.96 15.36 17.66
CA THR A 236 5.04 15.78 18.72
C THR A 236 4.09 16.90 18.29
N ASP A 237 4.54 17.74 17.37
CA ASP A 237 3.88 18.95 16.89
C ASP A 237 4.33 19.27 15.45
N GLN A 238 3.70 18.59 14.49
CA GLN A 238 3.98 18.78 13.06
C GLN A 238 3.65 20.21 12.58
N VAL A 239 2.60 20.82 13.12
CA VAL A 239 2.22 22.22 12.81
C VAL A 239 3.27 23.19 13.36
N GLY A 240 3.75 22.97 14.58
CA GLY A 240 4.85 23.72 15.17
C GLY A 240 6.16 23.57 14.39
N ALA A 241 6.45 22.37 13.86
CA ALA A 241 7.59 22.15 12.98
C ALA A 241 7.50 23.01 11.71
N CYS A 242 6.34 23.01 11.04
CA CYS A 242 6.08 23.84 9.87
C CYS A 242 6.21 25.33 10.16
N THR A 243 5.62 25.79 11.27
CA THR A 243 5.76 27.18 11.74
C THR A 243 7.23 27.57 11.95
N ALA A 244 8.03 26.67 12.55
CA ALA A 244 9.44 26.92 12.81
C ALA A 244 10.28 26.98 11.51
N TRP A 245 9.99 26.12 10.52
CA TRP A 245 10.65 26.19 9.22
C TRP A 245 10.28 27.44 8.44
N THR A 246 9.00 27.83 8.44
CA THR A 246 8.55 29.08 7.81
C THR A 246 9.21 30.30 8.45
N ALA A 247 9.42 30.29 9.77
CA ALA A 247 10.12 31.39 10.44
C ALA A 247 11.59 31.52 10.00
N LEU A 248 12.27 30.41 9.65
CA LEU A 248 13.66 30.45 9.20
C LEU A 248 13.86 31.20 7.88
N THR A 249 12.85 31.25 7.01
CA THR A 249 12.96 31.93 5.70
C THR A 249 13.15 33.45 5.82
N ARG A 250 12.94 34.02 7.00
CA ARG A 250 13.18 35.45 7.28
C ARG A 250 14.67 35.79 7.38
N ASP A 251 15.46 34.85 7.86
CA ASP A 251 16.86 35.09 8.26
C ASP A 251 17.86 34.34 7.36
N VAL A 252 17.40 33.34 6.61
CA VAL A 252 18.24 32.55 5.71
C VAL A 252 17.56 32.31 4.37
N GLU A 253 18.35 32.37 3.31
CA GLU A 253 17.92 31.85 2.00
C GLU A 253 17.57 30.36 2.15
N PRO A 254 16.39 29.91 1.69
CA PRO A 254 15.99 28.51 1.80
C PRO A 254 17.02 27.60 1.14
N THR A 255 17.49 26.59 1.86
CA THR A 255 18.32 25.52 1.27
C THR A 255 17.42 24.45 0.66
N ALA A 256 18.00 23.55 -0.14
CA ALA A 256 17.30 22.43 -0.76
C ALA A 256 16.40 21.65 0.23
N ALA A 257 16.93 21.35 1.43
CA ALA A 257 16.20 20.63 2.47
C ALA A 257 15.10 21.47 3.12
N LEU A 258 15.36 22.76 3.37
CA LEU A 258 14.35 23.67 3.92
C LEU A 258 13.21 23.88 2.93
N ALA A 259 13.51 24.12 1.65
CA ALA A 259 12.50 24.22 0.60
C ALA A 259 11.68 22.93 0.47
N PHE A 260 12.30 21.75 0.54
CA PHE A 260 11.56 20.48 0.48
C PHE A 260 10.60 20.31 1.68
N ASN A 261 11.06 20.62 2.90
CA ASN A 261 10.22 20.52 4.09
C ASN A 261 9.09 21.56 4.08
N LEU A 262 9.33 22.77 3.57
CA LEU A 262 8.27 23.76 3.35
C LEU A 262 7.24 23.25 2.33
N GLY A 263 7.66 22.59 1.26
CA GLY A 263 6.74 21.94 0.31
C GLY A 263 5.84 20.89 0.97
N LEU A 264 6.39 20.08 1.87
CA LEU A 264 5.60 19.13 2.67
C LEU A 264 4.60 19.85 3.61
N CYS A 265 4.99 20.98 4.20
CA CYS A 265 4.13 21.77 5.07
C CYS A 265 2.93 22.37 4.33
N GLU A 266 3.17 23.00 3.18
CA GLU A 266 2.08 23.52 2.34
C GLU A 266 1.16 22.39 1.86
N GLU A 267 1.71 21.22 1.51
CA GLU A 267 0.91 20.06 1.12
C GLU A 267 0.05 19.55 2.29
N MET A 268 0.59 19.52 3.50
CA MET A 268 -0.14 19.14 4.72
C MET A 268 -1.28 20.12 5.03
N GLU A 269 -1.09 21.42 4.79
CA GLU A 269 -2.11 22.46 4.95
C GLU A 269 -3.14 22.46 3.81
N GLY A 270 -2.82 21.83 2.68
CA GLY A 270 -3.67 21.73 1.50
C GLY A 270 -3.46 22.85 0.48
N ASP A 271 -2.46 23.72 0.65
CA ASP A 271 -2.03 24.68 -0.37
C ASP A 271 -1.12 23.98 -1.40
N LEU A 272 -1.77 23.27 -2.32
CA LEU A 272 -1.07 22.44 -3.30
C LEU A 272 -0.28 23.26 -4.33
N ASP A 273 -0.59 24.55 -4.50
CA ASP A 273 0.13 25.44 -5.42
C ASP A 273 1.39 25.99 -4.77
N ALA A 274 1.31 26.45 -3.51
CA ALA A 274 2.48 26.81 -2.73
C ALA A 274 3.44 25.61 -2.56
N ALA A 275 2.90 24.41 -2.28
CA ALA A 275 3.68 23.18 -2.22
C ALA A 275 4.45 22.89 -3.51
N THR A 276 3.81 23.09 -4.66
CA THR A 276 4.45 22.94 -5.98
C THR A 276 5.61 23.91 -6.15
N GLY A 277 5.44 25.17 -5.72
CA GLY A 277 6.48 26.19 -5.76
C GLY A 277 7.72 25.79 -4.95
N TRP A 278 7.51 25.34 -3.71
CA TRP A 278 8.60 24.91 -2.82
C TRP A 278 9.31 23.66 -3.30
N TYR A 279 8.59 22.66 -3.81
CA TYR A 279 9.21 21.50 -4.43
C TYR A 279 10.04 21.88 -5.67
N GLY A 280 9.56 22.82 -6.48
CA GLY A 280 10.33 23.36 -7.60
C GLY A 280 11.63 24.05 -7.14
N GLU A 281 11.59 24.79 -6.03
CA GLU A 281 12.78 25.41 -5.44
C GLU A 281 13.78 24.37 -4.92
N ALA A 282 13.29 23.39 -4.15
CA ALA A 282 14.07 22.25 -3.71
C ALA A 282 14.75 21.50 -4.89
N GLN A 283 14.03 21.33 -6.00
CA GLN A 283 14.56 20.69 -7.20
C GLN A 283 15.72 21.48 -7.81
N ARG A 284 15.56 22.81 -7.96
CA ARG A 284 16.60 23.70 -8.50
C ARG A 284 17.88 23.67 -7.67
N GLN A 285 17.74 23.52 -6.36
CA GLN A 285 18.86 23.45 -5.42
C GLN A 285 19.47 22.04 -5.28
N GLY A 286 18.92 21.04 -5.97
CA GLY A 286 19.48 19.70 -6.06
C GLY A 286 19.25 18.84 -4.82
N VAL A 287 18.03 18.83 -4.26
CA VAL A 287 17.62 17.78 -3.32
C VAL A 287 17.94 16.41 -3.91
N ARG A 288 18.52 15.53 -3.07
CA ARG A 288 18.99 14.22 -3.51
C ARG A 288 17.84 13.23 -3.67
N GLY A 289 17.99 12.33 -4.62
CA GLY A 289 17.05 11.22 -4.83
C GLY A 289 15.78 11.65 -5.56
N ASN A 290 14.71 10.88 -5.35
CA ASN A 290 13.43 11.04 -6.03
C ASN A 290 12.35 11.71 -5.17
N ALA A 291 12.67 12.14 -3.94
CA ALA A 291 11.68 12.65 -2.99
C ALA A 291 10.86 13.84 -3.54
N VAL A 292 11.51 14.79 -4.23
CA VAL A 292 10.83 15.91 -4.88
C VAL A 292 9.92 15.42 -6.01
N ALA A 293 10.39 14.49 -6.84
CA ALA A 293 9.60 13.94 -7.95
C ALA A 293 8.38 13.15 -7.44
N GLU A 294 8.54 12.38 -6.37
CA GLU A 294 7.44 11.67 -5.71
C GLU A 294 6.42 12.63 -5.09
N GLY A 295 6.89 13.73 -4.47
CA GLY A 295 6.05 14.80 -3.94
C GLY A 295 5.22 15.47 -5.02
N LEU A 296 5.85 15.92 -6.11
CA LEU A 296 5.17 16.53 -7.25
C LEU A 296 4.16 15.57 -7.91
N ALA A 297 4.52 14.30 -8.09
CA ALA A 297 3.60 13.30 -8.63
C ALA A 297 2.39 13.04 -7.71
N ARG A 298 2.58 13.10 -6.38
CA ARG A 298 1.49 12.98 -5.41
C ARG A 298 0.57 14.20 -5.45
N LEU A 299 1.12 15.42 -5.52
CA LEU A 299 0.35 16.65 -5.69
C LEU A 299 -0.50 16.63 -6.97
N ASP A 300 0.07 16.19 -8.09
CA ASP A 300 -0.64 16.13 -9.37
C ASP A 300 -1.86 15.19 -9.33
N ARG A 301 -1.69 13.99 -8.77
CA ARG A 301 -2.80 13.06 -8.56
C ARG A 301 -3.85 13.65 -7.62
N TYR A 302 -3.42 14.31 -6.54
CA TYR A 302 -4.36 14.88 -5.58
C TYR A 302 -5.14 16.09 -6.15
N LYS A 303 -4.47 16.98 -6.90
CA LYS A 303 -5.11 18.07 -7.65
C LYS A 303 -6.14 17.53 -8.63
N SER A 304 -5.80 16.47 -9.37
CA SER A 304 -6.74 15.81 -10.31
C SER A 304 -7.96 15.26 -9.58
N ALA A 305 -7.76 14.57 -8.45
CA ALA A 305 -8.84 14.02 -7.64
C ALA A 305 -9.76 15.10 -7.06
N LEU A 306 -9.17 16.19 -6.54
CA LEU A 306 -9.92 17.36 -6.03
C LEU A 306 -10.70 18.07 -7.13
N GLY A 307 -10.09 18.27 -8.30
CA GLY A 307 -10.74 18.89 -9.45
C GLY A 307 -11.99 18.12 -9.88
N ALA A 308 -11.87 16.80 -10.03
CA ALA A 308 -13.00 15.92 -10.35
C ALA A 308 -14.08 15.97 -9.26
N TRP A 309 -13.68 15.99 -7.98
CA TRP A 309 -14.62 16.10 -6.87
C TRP A 309 -15.37 17.44 -6.84
N ILE A 310 -14.68 18.56 -7.11
CA ILE A 310 -15.29 19.89 -7.19
C ILE A 310 -16.30 19.94 -8.34
N ALA A 311 -15.92 19.44 -9.52
CA ALA A 311 -16.81 19.37 -10.67
C ALA A 311 -18.06 18.52 -10.36
N ARG A 312 -17.88 17.37 -9.70
CA ARG A 312 -18.99 16.51 -9.25
C ARG A 312 -19.93 17.22 -8.28
N LYS A 313 -19.42 17.95 -7.29
CA LYS A 313 -20.26 18.72 -6.36
C LYS A 313 -21.13 19.75 -7.06
N ALA A 314 -20.63 20.36 -8.14
CA ALA A 314 -21.43 21.27 -8.94
C ALA A 314 -22.60 20.57 -9.62
N VAL A 315 -22.42 19.33 -10.10
CA VAL A 315 -23.50 18.49 -10.64
C VAL A 315 -24.51 18.12 -9.56
N MET A 316 -24.05 17.69 -8.38
CA MET A 316 -24.95 17.35 -7.25
C MET A 316 -25.80 18.53 -6.77
N GLY A 317 -25.28 19.76 -6.85
CA GLY A 317 -26.03 20.96 -6.47
C GLY A 317 -27.07 21.42 -7.51
N GLN A 318 -27.15 20.75 -8.66
CA GLN A 318 -28.14 21.00 -9.71
C GLN A 318 -29.32 20.01 -9.70
N GLU A 319 -29.24 18.95 -8.86
CA GLU A 319 -30.36 18.02 -8.58
C GLU A 319 -31.33 18.60 -7.53
#